data_AF-A0A8S1PT65-F1
#
_entry.id   AF-A0A8S1PT65-F1
#
_cell.length_a   1.000
_cell.length_b   1.000
_cell.length_c   1.000
_cell.angle_alpha   90.00
_cell.angle_beta   90.00
_cell.angle_gamma   90.00
#
_symmetry.space_group_name_H-M   'P 1'
#
loop_
_entity.id
_entity.type
_entity.pdbx_description
1 polymer ?
#
loop_
_entity_poly.entity_id
_entity_poly.type
_entity_poly.pdbx_seq_one_letter_code
_entity_poly.pdbx_strand_id
1 'polypeptide(L)'
;MEEYKTLFSLSGILGIGATLSQVLRSLNKLKEKYKSYQLVKQFTPTQLIQYFNQEKKTNIQVFVSGELISQKPLASKFPLIWSQKIIYDLYNNNIKKLKKITSKGVTQISIADSKFQVDILRSTNFNCQASLTHIQDIFYPKRLSIFQRITNFILRTVNQARSEKIPFRGFSIGLLEREYGILAGDSYVIYGEIFFDKYLNKLFLQNPKHILRDKRQLLRFIETQIRYKNFQIIILLMAIFFLIYYFSKNFKKVIFKLIRHRQIYKLKKLRGLKHILINNFECQNCQQQPKNIIHLPCKHMVICQSCKQELNISKCPICKQKIEEFVEIYIT
;
A
#
# COMPACT_ATOMS: atom_id res chain seq x y z
N MET A 1 7.69 -27.73 -25.50
CA MET A 1 8.42 -27.65 -24.21
C MET A 1 8.54 -26.19 -23.74
N GLU A 2 7.44 -25.43 -23.82
CA GLU A 2 7.37 -23.98 -23.51
C GLU A 2 6.20 -23.66 -22.55
N GLU A 3 5.80 -24.65 -21.74
CA GLU A 3 4.46 -24.68 -21.12
C GLU A 3 4.36 -24.12 -19.69
N TYR A 4 5.40 -23.51 -19.11
CA TYR A 4 5.38 -23.13 -17.68
C TYR A 4 5.81 -21.68 -17.36
N LYS A 5 5.60 -20.73 -18.26
CA LYS A 5 5.77 -19.28 -17.95
C LYS A 5 4.53 -18.62 -17.31
N THR A 6 3.48 -19.37 -17.00
CA THR A 6 2.30 -18.87 -16.26
C THR A 6 2.30 -19.25 -14.78
N LEU A 7 3.47 -19.52 -14.20
CA LEU A 7 3.69 -19.43 -12.75
C LEU A 7 3.68 -17.95 -12.34
N PHE A 8 2.50 -17.32 -12.41
CA PHE A 8 2.20 -16.20 -11.54
C PHE A 8 2.26 -16.77 -10.13
N SER A 9 3.42 -16.57 -9.51
CA SER A 9 3.79 -17.21 -8.27
C SER A 9 2.75 -16.90 -7.19
N LEU A 10 2.31 -17.94 -6.46
CA LEU A 10 1.47 -17.81 -5.27
C LEU A 10 2.01 -16.74 -4.29
N SER A 11 3.31 -16.44 -4.35
CA SER A 11 3.96 -15.37 -3.58
C SER A 11 3.35 -13.98 -3.81
N GLY A 12 2.81 -13.70 -5.00
CA GLY A 12 2.19 -12.39 -5.30
C GLY A 12 0.91 -12.14 -4.50
N ILE A 13 0.08 -13.17 -4.30
CA ILE A 13 -1.18 -13.06 -3.55
C ILE A 13 -0.89 -12.94 -2.04
N LEU A 14 0.10 -13.69 -1.54
CA LEU A 14 0.53 -13.61 -0.14
C LEU A 14 1.10 -12.23 0.22
N GLY A 15 1.82 -11.57 -0.69
CA GLY A 15 2.35 -10.22 -0.48
C GLY A 15 1.27 -9.16 -0.28
N ILE A 16 0.16 -9.24 -1.00
CA ILE A 16 -0.95 -8.28 -0.88
C ILE A 16 -1.64 -8.41 0.48
N GLY A 17 -1.84 -9.64 0.96
CA GLY A 17 -2.43 -9.88 2.28
C GLY A 17 -1.58 -9.30 3.43
N ALA A 18 -0.26 -9.48 3.37
CA ALA A 18 0.66 -8.96 4.37
C ALA A 18 0.66 -7.42 4.42
N THR A 19 0.69 -6.76 3.26
CA THR A 19 0.67 -5.29 3.18
C THR A 19 -0.64 -4.70 3.70
N LEU A 20 -1.79 -5.29 3.35
CA LEU A 20 -3.09 -4.86 3.87
C LEU A 20 -3.17 -5.02 5.40
N SER A 21 -2.72 -6.15 5.94
CA SER A 21 -2.68 -6.40 7.39
C SER A 21 -1.82 -5.37 8.13
N GLN A 22 -0.64 -5.04 7.59
CA GLN A 22 0.24 -4.03 8.17
C GLN A 22 -0.40 -2.64 8.15
N VAL A 23 -1.05 -2.25 7.05
CA VAL A 23 -1.75 -0.96 6.95
C VAL A 23 -2.92 -0.90 7.96
N LEU A 24 -3.73 -1.95 8.07
CA LEU A 24 -4.84 -2.02 9.03
C LEU A 24 -4.36 -1.93 10.49
N ARG A 25 -3.29 -2.65 10.85
CA ARG A 25 -2.69 -2.55 12.19
C ARG A 25 -2.22 -1.13 12.49
N SER A 26 -1.58 -0.47 11.52
CA SER A 26 -1.14 0.93 11.68
C SER A 26 -2.31 1.89 11.84
N LEU A 27 -3.41 1.68 11.10
CA LEU A 27 -4.63 2.47 11.20
C LEU A 27 -5.28 2.33 12.58
N ASN A 28 -5.39 1.11 13.10
CA ASN A 28 -5.98 0.85 14.41
C ASN A 28 -5.19 1.54 15.53
N LYS A 29 -3.85 1.41 15.51
CA LYS A 29 -2.98 2.14 16.44
C LYS A 29 -3.18 3.66 16.39
N LEU A 30 -3.35 4.24 15.19
CA LEU A 30 -3.63 5.67 15.04
C LEU A 30 -5.02 6.04 15.58
N LYS A 31 -6.04 5.22 15.35
CA LYS A 31 -7.40 5.44 15.87
C LYS A 31 -7.44 5.36 17.40
N GLU A 32 -6.72 4.41 18.01
CA GLU A 32 -6.58 4.32 19.46
C GLU A 32 -5.86 5.55 20.02
N LYS A 33 -4.77 5.98 19.38
CA LYS A 33 -4.05 7.20 19.76
C LYS A 33 -4.96 8.44 19.67
N TYR A 34 -5.74 8.56 18.61
CA TYR A 34 -6.72 9.64 18.45
C TYR A 34 -7.74 9.67 19.59
N LYS A 35 -8.36 8.52 19.90
CA LYS A 35 -9.31 8.39 21.03
C LYS A 35 -8.66 8.76 22.35
N SER A 36 -7.44 8.28 22.60
CA SER A 36 -6.71 8.59 23.84
C SER A 36 -6.50 10.09 24.01
N TYR A 37 -6.06 10.82 22.96
CA TYR A 37 -5.82 12.26 23.03
C TYR A 37 -7.08 13.10 23.09
N GLN A 38 -8.18 12.60 22.55
CA GLN A 38 -9.48 13.27 22.68
C GLN A 38 -9.91 13.32 24.15
N LEU A 39 -9.72 12.22 24.88
CA LEU A 39 -10.10 12.08 26.30
C LEU A 39 -9.17 12.84 27.26
N VAL A 40 -7.89 13.03 26.91
CA VAL A 40 -6.94 13.74 27.77
C VAL A 40 -7.36 15.21 27.91
N LYS A 41 -7.60 15.64 29.15
CA LYS A 41 -7.97 17.03 29.47
C LYS A 41 -6.78 17.97 29.26
N GLN A 42 -7.10 19.22 28.95
CA GLN A 42 -6.14 20.31 28.91
C GLN A 42 -6.20 21.04 30.25
N PHE A 43 -5.03 21.33 30.81
CA PHE A 43 -4.89 22.02 32.09
C PHE A 43 -3.97 23.23 31.95
N THR A 44 -4.24 24.27 32.74
CA THR A 44 -3.23 25.29 33.04
C THR A 44 -2.32 24.82 34.19
N PRO A 45 -1.08 25.35 34.30
CA PRO A 45 -0.19 25.10 35.45
C PRO A 45 -0.89 25.21 36.81
N THR A 46 -1.72 26.23 36.99
CA THR A 46 -2.48 26.47 38.23
C THR A 46 -3.47 25.34 38.52
N GLN A 47 -4.20 24.86 37.51
CA GLN A 47 -5.16 23.77 37.65
C GLN A 47 -4.48 22.43 37.96
N LEU A 48 -3.26 22.22 37.46
CA LEU A 48 -2.50 20.99 37.74
C LEU A 48 -2.13 20.86 39.20
N ILE A 49 -1.73 21.96 39.85
CA ILE A 49 -1.38 21.94 41.27
C ILE A 49 -2.60 21.59 42.11
N GLN A 50 -3.75 22.20 41.80
CA GLN A 50 -5.01 21.86 42.46
C GLN A 50 -5.35 20.38 42.28
N TYR A 51 -5.19 19.85 41.06
CA TYR A 51 -5.42 18.45 40.75
C TYR A 51 -4.48 17.51 41.53
N PHE A 52 -3.18 17.79 41.59
CA PHE A 52 -2.21 16.98 42.32
C PHE A 52 -2.43 16.99 43.85
N ASN A 53 -2.86 18.14 44.39
CA ASN A 53 -3.22 18.25 45.79
C ASN A 53 -4.45 17.39 46.13
N GLN A 54 -5.37 17.19 45.18
CA GLN A 54 -6.56 16.36 45.35
C GLN A 54 -6.29 14.86 45.14
N GLU A 55 -5.60 14.48 44.05
CA GLU A 55 -5.58 13.09 43.58
C GLU A 55 -4.50 12.17 44.20
N LYS A 56 -3.68 12.62 45.15
CA LYS A 56 -2.54 11.88 45.75
C LYS A 56 -1.51 11.29 44.76
N LYS A 57 -1.73 11.34 43.45
CA LYS A 57 -0.79 10.94 42.40
C LYS A 57 0.37 11.92 42.28
N THR A 58 1.50 11.45 41.79
CA THR A 58 2.72 12.27 41.57
C THR A 58 3.01 12.51 40.10
N ASN A 59 2.41 11.71 39.20
CA ASN A 59 2.59 11.81 37.77
C ASN A 59 1.28 11.66 36.99
N ILE A 60 1.15 12.40 35.90
CA ILE A 60 0.04 12.27 34.94
C ILE A 60 0.49 12.65 33.52
N GLN A 61 -0.15 12.05 32.51
CA GLN A 61 -0.01 12.45 31.12
C GLN A 61 -1.13 13.40 30.73
N VAL A 62 -0.79 14.66 30.44
CA VAL A 62 -1.79 15.71 30.17
C VAL A 62 -1.29 16.72 29.14
N PHE A 63 -2.22 17.54 28.64
CA PHE A 63 -1.88 18.72 27.85
C PHE A 63 -1.76 19.92 28.81
N VAL A 64 -0.61 20.60 28.82
CA VAL A 64 -0.39 21.84 29.56
C VAL A 64 -0.49 23.00 28.60
N SER A 65 -1.40 23.93 28.84
CA SER A 65 -1.44 25.20 28.12
C SER A 65 -0.89 26.33 28.97
N GLY A 66 -0.02 27.14 28.38
CA GLY A 66 0.49 28.35 29.01
C GLY A 66 1.44 29.10 28.08
N GLU A 67 1.99 30.18 28.60
CA GLU A 67 2.97 31.02 27.92
C GLU A 67 4.35 30.35 27.93
N LEU A 68 5.01 30.29 26.77
CA LEU A 68 6.33 29.69 26.68
C LEU A 68 7.42 30.72 27.00
N ILE A 69 8.13 30.50 28.10
CA ILE A 69 9.17 31.41 28.61
C ILE A 69 10.54 30.73 28.51
N SER A 70 11.58 31.54 28.30
CA SER A 70 12.97 31.11 28.32
C SER A 70 13.83 32.15 29.02
N GLN A 71 14.79 31.71 29.84
CA GLN A 71 15.72 32.61 30.52
C GLN A 71 16.68 33.33 29.55
N LYS A 72 16.99 32.68 28.42
CA LYS A 72 17.91 33.20 27.40
C LYS A 72 17.35 32.88 26.01
N PRO A 73 16.32 33.62 25.54
CA PRO A 73 15.82 33.42 24.19
C PRO A 73 16.95 33.64 23.17
N LEU A 74 16.88 32.95 22.03
CA LEU A 74 17.83 33.16 20.95
C LEU A 74 17.77 34.61 20.51
N ALA A 75 18.90 35.30 20.59
CA ALA A 75 19.08 36.66 20.11
C ALA A 75 19.04 36.67 18.56
N SER A 76 17.83 36.65 18.02
CA SER A 76 17.54 36.93 16.61
C SER A 76 16.81 38.27 16.52
N LYS A 77 16.36 38.66 15.32
CA LYS A 77 15.47 39.82 15.16
C LYS A 77 14.21 39.71 16.04
N PHE A 78 13.82 38.49 16.39
CA PHE A 78 12.72 38.18 17.30
C PHE A 78 13.22 37.27 18.44
N PRO A 79 12.67 37.37 19.66
CA PRO A 79 13.04 36.47 20.76
C PRO A 79 12.47 35.08 20.48
N LEU A 80 13.32 34.16 20.02
CA LEU A 80 12.92 32.80 19.64
C LEU A 80 13.40 31.77 20.66
N ILE A 81 12.55 30.82 21.02
CA ILE A 81 12.92 29.67 21.85
C ILE A 81 13.49 28.55 20.99
N TRP A 82 12.98 28.44 19.77
CA TRP A 82 13.48 27.53 18.74
C TRP A 82 13.49 28.26 17.40
N SER A 83 14.55 28.08 16.62
CA SER A 83 14.66 28.58 15.25
C SER A 83 15.04 27.43 14.31
N GLN A 84 14.36 27.35 13.18
CA GLN A 84 14.69 26.49 12.06
C GLN A 84 14.83 27.35 10.82
N LYS A 85 16.06 27.42 10.32
CA LYS A 85 16.39 28.09 9.07
C LYS A 85 16.45 27.07 7.94
N ILE A 86 15.68 27.32 6.90
CA ILE A 86 15.60 26.49 5.70
C ILE A 86 16.08 27.30 4.51
N ILE A 87 17.12 26.79 3.83
CA ILE A 87 17.74 27.47 2.69
C ILE A 87 17.33 26.72 1.41
N TYR A 88 16.79 27.46 0.46
CA TYR A 88 16.40 26.96 -0.86
C TYR A 88 17.22 27.65 -1.96
N ASP A 89 17.62 26.89 -2.98
CA ASP A 89 17.96 27.48 -4.28
C ASP A 89 16.65 27.81 -5.02
N LEU A 90 16.51 29.07 -5.43
CA LEU A 90 15.35 29.55 -6.21
C LEU A 90 15.65 29.54 -7.69
N TYR A 91 14.71 29.02 -8.48
CA TYR A 91 14.77 28.99 -9.94
C TYR A 91 13.70 29.90 -10.55
N ASN A 92 13.86 30.28 -11.83
CA ASN A 92 12.94 31.20 -12.54
C ASN A 92 11.48 30.75 -12.55
N ASN A 93 11.26 29.44 -12.47
CA ASN A 93 9.92 28.85 -12.50
C ASN A 93 9.28 28.74 -11.11
N ASN A 94 9.75 29.51 -10.11
CA ASN A 94 9.36 29.41 -8.70
C ASN A 94 9.62 28.03 -8.04
N ILE A 95 10.35 27.16 -8.74
CA ILE A 95 10.80 25.89 -8.18
C ILE A 95 11.83 26.20 -7.09
N LYS A 96 11.68 25.55 -5.94
CA LYS A 96 12.59 25.63 -4.80
C LYS A 96 13.29 24.29 -4.65
N LYS A 97 14.63 24.29 -4.63
CA LYS A 97 15.41 23.10 -4.27
C LYS A 97 15.96 23.29 -2.88
N LEU A 98 15.59 22.39 -1.96
CA LEU A 98 16.11 22.41 -0.60
C LEU A 98 17.63 22.22 -0.65
N LYS A 99 18.37 23.12 0.00
CA LYS A 99 19.83 23.09 0.08
C LYS A 99 20.32 22.71 1.46
N LYS A 100 19.79 23.35 2.50
CA LYS A 100 20.24 23.15 3.88
C LYS A 100 19.13 23.43 4.87
N ILE A 101 19.11 22.68 5.97
CA ILE A 101 18.28 22.95 7.15
C ILE A 101 19.24 23.10 8.33
N THR A 102 19.08 24.17 9.10
CA THR A 102 19.78 24.35 10.38
C THR A 102 18.79 24.68 11.46
N SER A 103 18.83 23.94 12.57
CA SER A 103 18.01 24.19 13.74
C SER A 103 18.88 24.66 14.91
N LYS A 104 18.34 25.59 15.70
CA LYS A 104 18.90 26.04 16.98
C LYS A 104 17.77 26.12 17.99
N GLY A 105 18.03 25.70 19.23
CA GLY A 105 17.05 25.75 20.31
C GLY A 105 17.72 26.12 21.62
N VAL A 106 16.96 26.74 22.52
CA VAL A 106 17.45 27.07 23.86
C VAL A 106 17.56 25.80 24.71
N THR A 107 18.45 25.81 25.70
CA THR A 107 18.71 24.67 26.58
C THR A 107 17.64 24.48 27.66
N GLN A 108 17.03 25.56 28.12
CA GLN A 108 16.03 25.59 29.18
C GLN A 108 14.79 26.35 28.70
N ILE A 109 13.63 25.73 28.89
CA ILE A 109 12.34 26.24 28.46
C ILE A 109 11.36 25.94 29.59
N SER A 110 10.44 26.86 29.84
CA SER A 110 9.39 26.67 30.83
C SER A 110 8.06 27.12 30.26
N ILE A 111 6.97 26.49 30.71
CA ILE A 111 5.61 26.96 30.44
C ILE A 111 5.14 27.67 31.70
N ALA A 112 4.72 28.91 31.60
CA ALA A 112 4.17 29.64 32.72
C ALA A 112 2.70 30.02 32.49
N ASP A 113 2.02 30.21 33.62
CA ASP A 113 0.76 30.94 33.74
C ASP A 113 1.00 32.06 34.76
N SER A 114 0.03 32.96 34.93
CA SER A 114 0.06 34.11 35.84
C SER A 114 0.60 33.84 37.26
N LYS A 115 0.54 32.58 37.73
CA LYS A 115 0.91 32.19 39.10
C LYS A 115 2.00 31.12 39.19
N PHE A 116 2.18 30.29 38.16
CA PHE A 116 3.01 29.08 38.27
C PHE A 116 3.78 28.80 36.98
N GLN A 117 4.95 28.21 37.16
CA GLN A 117 5.86 27.81 36.09
C GLN A 117 6.12 26.31 36.13
N VAL A 118 6.11 25.69 34.95
CA VAL A 118 6.42 24.28 34.71
C VAL A 118 7.69 24.22 33.90
N ASP A 119 8.76 23.70 34.50
CA ASP A 119 10.06 23.61 33.83
C ASP A 119 10.09 22.39 32.90
N ILE A 120 10.52 22.59 31.66
CA ILE A 120 10.64 21.53 30.68
C ILE A 120 12.05 20.95 30.76
N LEU A 121 12.15 19.70 31.22
CA LEU A 121 13.41 18.98 31.22
C LEU A 121 13.76 18.60 29.77
N ARG A 122 14.91 19.06 29.31
CA ARG A 122 15.34 18.94 27.91
C ARG A 122 15.40 17.47 27.52
N SER A 123 14.55 17.07 26.58
CA SER A 123 14.69 15.81 25.85
C SER A 123 15.25 16.10 24.45
N THR A 124 16.06 15.17 23.91
CA THR A 124 16.67 15.33 22.58
C THR A 124 15.67 15.17 21.44
N ASN A 125 14.49 14.61 21.70
CA ASN A 125 13.58 14.10 20.67
C ASN A 125 12.28 14.90 20.57
N PHE A 126 12.38 16.22 20.68
CA PHE A 126 11.21 17.07 20.66
C PHE A 126 10.68 17.31 19.24
N ASN A 127 9.41 16.97 18.97
CA ASN A 127 8.77 17.33 17.70
C ASN A 127 8.12 18.72 17.78
N CYS A 128 8.89 19.76 17.43
CA CYS A 128 8.43 21.16 17.34
C CYS A 128 7.82 21.50 15.97
N GLN A 129 7.94 20.65 14.95
CA GLN A 129 7.77 21.07 13.55
C GLN A 129 6.37 21.62 13.25
N ALA A 130 5.34 21.10 13.91
CA ALA A 130 3.96 21.55 13.74
C ALA A 130 3.67 22.93 14.36
N SER A 131 4.53 23.39 15.28
CA SER A 131 4.37 24.68 15.98
C SER A 131 5.25 25.79 15.45
N LEU A 132 6.11 25.47 14.49
CA LEU A 132 6.98 26.46 13.89
C LEU A 132 6.17 27.48 13.12
N THR A 133 6.34 28.73 13.52
CA THR A 133 5.68 29.89 12.93
C THR A 133 6.62 30.47 11.88
N HIS A 134 6.08 30.91 10.75
CA HIS A 134 6.90 31.63 9.78
C HIS A 134 7.27 32.99 10.38
N ILE A 135 8.57 33.31 10.39
CA ILE A 135 9.09 34.55 10.98
C ILE A 135 9.45 35.53 9.88
N GLN A 136 10.31 35.11 8.94
CA GLN A 136 10.78 35.96 7.87
C GLN A 136 11.30 35.15 6.67
N ASP A 137 11.23 35.77 5.50
CA ASP A 137 11.88 35.31 4.27
C ASP A 137 12.97 36.34 3.91
N ILE A 138 14.20 35.87 3.73
CA ILE A 138 15.33 36.68 3.25
C ILE A 138 15.78 36.13 1.91
N PHE A 139 15.78 36.98 0.89
CA PHE A 139 16.19 36.61 -0.47
C PHE A 139 17.55 37.21 -0.80
N TYR A 140 18.51 36.34 -1.15
CA TYR A 140 19.84 36.72 -1.62
C TYR A 140 19.91 36.51 -3.13
N PRO A 141 19.76 37.57 -3.94
CA PRO A 141 19.83 37.44 -5.39
C PRO A 141 21.25 37.04 -5.83
N LYS A 142 21.33 36.11 -6.76
CA LYS A 142 22.57 35.73 -7.42
C LYS A 142 22.68 36.51 -8.72
N ARG A 143 23.80 37.21 -8.94
CA ARG A 143 24.08 37.84 -10.23
C ARG A 143 24.27 36.75 -11.28
N LEU A 144 23.30 36.64 -12.18
CA LEU A 144 23.36 35.75 -13.33
C LEU A 144 24.16 36.39 -14.46
N SER A 145 24.98 35.60 -15.15
CA SER A 145 25.61 36.02 -16.40
C SER A 145 24.56 36.27 -17.48
N ILE A 146 24.90 37.06 -18.50
CA ILE A 146 23.99 37.37 -19.63
C ILE A 146 23.47 36.08 -20.26
N PHE A 147 24.34 35.10 -20.49
CA PHE A 147 23.97 33.78 -21.00
C PHE A 147 22.98 33.03 -20.09
N GLN A 148 23.18 33.07 -18.77
CA GLN A 148 22.25 32.45 -17.81
C GLN A 148 20.88 33.13 -17.80
N ARG A 149 20.82 34.45 -18.01
CA ARG A 149 19.56 35.19 -18.14
C ARG A 149 18.82 34.80 -19.42
N ILE A 150 19.53 34.76 -20.55
CA ILE A 150 18.97 34.37 -21.86
C ILE A 150 18.44 32.93 -21.78
N THR A 151 19.22 31.99 -21.25
CA THR A 151 18.78 30.60 -21.10
C THR A 151 17.57 30.45 -20.17
N ASN A 152 17.56 31.12 -19.01
CA ASN A 152 16.40 31.13 -18.12
C ASN A 152 15.15 31.77 -18.76
N PHE A 153 15.32 32.76 -19.63
CA PHE A 153 14.23 33.36 -20.41
C PHE A 153 13.67 32.37 -21.43
N ILE A 154 14.52 31.77 -22.27
CA ILE A 154 14.13 30.74 -23.25
C ILE A 154 13.39 29.59 -22.55
N LEU A 155 13.92 29.08 -21.43
CA LEU A 155 13.30 28.01 -20.67
C LEU A 155 11.93 28.38 -20.10
N ARG A 156 11.75 29.63 -19.67
CA ARG A 156 10.45 30.12 -19.20
C ARG A 156 9.45 30.15 -20.35
N THR A 157 9.83 30.67 -21.50
CA THR A 157 8.99 30.73 -22.71
C THR A 157 8.60 29.34 -23.20
N VAL A 158 9.56 28.42 -23.27
CA VAL A 158 9.29 27.04 -23.72
C VAL A 158 8.39 26.28 -22.74
N ASN A 159 8.60 26.42 -21.43
CA ASN A 159 7.74 25.78 -20.42
C ASN A 159 6.34 26.39 -20.37
N GLN A 160 6.16 27.64 -20.80
CA GLN A 160 4.83 28.26 -20.92
C GLN A 160 4.10 27.79 -22.18
N ALA A 161 4.82 27.50 -23.26
CA ALA A 161 4.25 27.06 -24.54
C ALA A 161 3.95 25.55 -24.60
N ARG A 162 4.65 24.70 -23.84
CA ARG A 162 4.44 23.24 -23.84
C ARG A 162 3.60 22.78 -22.65
N SER A 163 2.67 21.85 -22.90
CA SER A 163 1.91 21.16 -21.84
C SER A 163 2.81 20.26 -20.98
N GLU A 164 3.87 19.70 -21.59
CA GLU A 164 4.85 18.88 -20.90
C GLU A 164 6.04 19.72 -20.43
N LYS A 165 6.20 19.81 -19.11
CA LYS A 165 7.30 20.54 -18.47
C LYS A 165 8.62 19.85 -18.77
N ILE A 166 9.57 20.59 -19.36
CA ILE A 166 10.93 20.08 -19.61
C ILE A 166 11.60 19.82 -18.24
N PRO A 167 12.33 18.70 -18.06
CA PRO A 167 12.94 18.35 -16.76
C PRO A 167 14.05 19.31 -16.31
N PHE A 168 14.49 20.21 -17.20
CA PHE A 168 15.53 21.18 -16.89
C PHE A 168 14.96 22.38 -16.12
N ARG A 169 15.43 22.57 -14.89
CA ARG A 169 14.93 23.58 -13.94
C ARG A 169 15.50 24.99 -14.15
N GLY A 170 16.48 25.15 -15.04
CA GLY A 170 17.19 26.41 -15.26
C GLY A 170 18.32 26.66 -14.26
N PHE A 171 18.89 27.87 -14.31
CA PHE A 171 19.88 28.34 -13.36
C PHE A 171 19.23 28.98 -12.13
N SER A 172 19.80 28.73 -10.95
CA SER A 172 19.32 29.32 -9.70
C SER A 172 19.48 30.85 -9.72
N ILE A 173 18.40 31.59 -9.58
CA ILE A 173 18.35 33.06 -9.53
C ILE A 173 18.86 33.59 -8.19
N GLY A 174 18.83 32.79 -7.13
CA GLY A 174 19.30 33.21 -5.81
C GLY A 174 19.05 32.17 -4.74
N LEU A 175 19.33 32.55 -3.50
CA LEU A 175 19.06 31.77 -2.30
C LEU A 175 17.88 32.39 -1.57
N LEU A 176 16.90 31.58 -1.18
CA LEU A 176 15.83 31.95 -0.26
C LEU A 176 16.10 31.30 1.09
N GLU A 177 16.40 32.13 2.08
CA GLU A 177 16.45 31.72 3.47
C GLU A 177 15.09 31.98 4.10
N ARG A 178 14.47 30.93 4.64
CA ARG A 178 13.25 31.02 5.41
C ARG A 178 13.54 30.69 6.85
N GLU A 179 13.18 31.60 7.74
CA GLU A 179 13.27 31.36 9.17
C GLU A 179 11.90 31.05 9.72
N TYR A 180 11.83 29.90 10.40
CA TYR A 180 10.68 29.51 11.19
C TYR A 180 11.09 29.43 12.66
N GLY A 181 10.18 29.70 13.59
CA GLY A 181 10.53 29.63 14.99
C GLY A 181 9.34 29.50 15.94
N ILE A 182 9.66 29.32 17.21
CA ILE A 182 8.70 29.41 18.32
C ILE A 182 9.04 30.69 19.05
N LEU A 183 8.09 31.63 19.09
CA LEU A 183 8.25 32.92 19.75
C LEU A 183 8.20 32.73 21.28
N ALA A 184 9.09 33.41 21.98
CA ALA A 184 9.00 33.54 23.43
C ALA A 184 7.81 34.45 23.78
N GLY A 185 7.05 34.10 24.82
CA GLY A 185 5.89 34.86 25.28
C GLY A 185 4.57 34.53 24.59
N ASP A 186 4.58 33.66 23.59
CA ASP A 186 3.35 33.17 22.96
C ASP A 186 2.76 32.01 23.77
N SER A 187 1.43 31.85 23.71
CA SER A 187 0.73 30.71 24.33
C SER A 187 0.84 29.44 23.49
N TYR A 188 1.29 28.36 24.11
CA TYR A 188 1.38 27.02 23.51
C TYR A 188 0.75 25.95 24.41
N VAL A 189 0.42 24.83 23.79
CA VAL A 189 -0.01 23.60 24.43
C VAL A 189 1.07 22.55 24.27
N ILE A 190 1.59 22.02 25.38
CA ILE A 190 2.58 20.95 25.37
C ILE A 190 1.96 19.67 25.92
N TYR A 191 2.18 18.57 25.21
CA TYR A 191 1.80 17.23 25.65
C TYR A 191 3.00 16.46 26.17
N GLY A 192 2.93 15.97 27.40
CA GLY A 192 4.02 15.22 28.03
C GLY A 192 3.62 14.64 29.38
N GLU A 193 4.61 14.10 30.08
CA GLU A 193 4.44 13.54 31.42
C GLU A 193 4.85 14.60 32.44
N ILE A 194 3.94 14.93 33.36
CA ILE A 194 4.19 15.95 34.37
C ILE A 194 4.45 15.26 35.70
N PHE A 195 5.49 15.72 36.36
CA PHE A 195 5.88 15.32 37.70
C PHE A 195 5.71 16.51 38.63
N PHE A 196 5.00 16.29 39.74
CA PHE A 196 4.92 17.26 40.82
C PHE A 196 5.82 16.81 41.96
N ASP A 197 6.91 17.56 42.16
CA ASP A 197 7.78 17.37 43.32
C ASP A 197 7.20 18.14 44.50
N LYS A 198 6.63 17.41 45.46
CA LYS A 198 6.01 17.99 46.66
C LYS A 198 7.02 18.69 47.57
N TYR A 199 8.27 18.21 47.61
CA TYR A 199 9.29 18.79 48.48
C TYR A 199 9.75 20.15 47.96
N LEU A 200 9.94 20.24 46.64
CA LEU A 200 10.33 21.50 45.99
C LEU A 200 9.14 22.40 45.66
N ASN A 201 7.91 21.88 45.77
CA ASN A 201 6.69 22.51 45.27
C ASN A 201 6.84 22.99 43.81
N LYS A 202 7.46 22.14 42.97
CA LYS A 202 7.77 22.45 41.57
C LYS A 202 7.17 21.43 40.63
N LEU A 203 6.72 21.91 39.47
CA LEU A 203 6.23 21.09 38.37
C LEU A 203 7.32 20.93 37.32
N PHE A 204 7.58 19.69 36.93
CA PHE A 204 8.52 19.34 35.87
C PHE A 204 7.79 18.60 34.76
N LEU A 205 8.02 19.02 33.53
CA LEU A 205 7.56 18.30 32.35
C LEU A 205 8.70 17.45 31.81
N GLN A 206 8.54 16.13 31.90
CA GLN A 206 9.45 15.15 31.33
C GLN A 206 8.89 14.57 30.03
N ASN A 207 9.80 14.13 29.16
CA ASN A 207 9.50 13.51 27.87
C ASN A 207 8.43 14.27 27.07
N PRO A 208 8.60 15.59 26.87
CA PRO A 208 7.59 16.37 26.19
C PRO A 208 7.56 15.90 24.72
N LYS A 209 6.39 15.45 24.25
CA LYS A 209 6.24 14.76 22.95
C LYS A 209 5.88 15.73 21.82
N HIS A 210 5.04 16.71 22.11
CA HIS A 210 4.50 17.66 21.12
C HIS A 210 4.33 19.05 21.74
N ILE A 211 4.84 20.09 21.06
CA ILE A 211 4.52 21.50 21.31
C ILE A 211 3.57 21.85 20.18
N LEU A 212 2.43 22.44 20.52
CA LEU A 212 1.33 22.77 19.62
C LEU A 212 0.87 24.19 19.95
N ARG A 213 0.32 24.94 19.00
CA ARG A 213 -0.37 26.19 19.36
C ARG A 213 -1.72 25.90 20.02
N ASP A 214 -2.38 24.82 19.60
CA ASP A 214 -3.68 24.40 20.11
C ASP A 214 -3.77 22.86 20.06
N LYS A 215 -4.43 22.25 21.06
CA LYS A 215 -4.80 20.83 21.07
C LYS A 215 -5.50 20.42 19.77
N ARG A 216 -6.33 21.30 19.19
CA ARG A 216 -7.04 21.04 17.92
C ARG A 216 -6.08 20.74 16.77
N GLN A 217 -4.88 21.34 16.75
CA GLN A 217 -3.90 21.10 15.68
C GLN A 217 -3.41 19.65 15.66
N LEU A 218 -3.14 19.06 16.83
CA LEU A 218 -2.72 17.66 16.93
C LEU A 218 -3.85 16.71 16.54
N LEU A 219 -5.08 17.00 16.96
CA LEU A 219 -6.24 16.19 16.57
C LEU A 219 -6.42 16.22 15.05
N ARG A 220 -6.36 17.40 14.42
CA ARG A 220 -6.40 17.53 12.96
C ARG A 220 -5.26 16.78 12.28
N PHE A 221 -4.05 16.87 12.82
CA PHE A 221 -2.90 16.15 12.27
C PHE A 221 -3.13 14.64 12.28
N ILE A 222 -3.55 14.06 13.41
CA ILE A 222 -3.84 12.63 13.50
C ILE A 222 -5.01 12.25 12.60
N GLU A 223 -6.06 13.07 12.53
CA GLU A 223 -7.19 12.86 11.65
C GLU A 223 -6.77 12.86 10.16
N THR A 224 -5.87 13.76 9.75
CA THR A 224 -5.32 13.74 8.38
C THR A 224 -4.52 12.48 8.10
N GLN A 225 -3.74 11.98 9.08
CA GLN A 225 -3.04 10.70 8.94
C GLN A 225 -4.01 9.52 8.82
N ILE A 226 -5.07 9.49 9.62
CA ILE A 226 -6.13 8.49 9.54
C ILE A 226 -6.81 8.54 8.17
N ARG A 227 -7.20 9.74 7.70
CA ARG A 227 -7.80 9.93 6.36
C ARG A 227 -6.89 9.45 5.25
N TYR A 228 -5.61 9.79 5.31
CA TYR A 228 -4.62 9.34 4.33
C TYR A 228 -4.47 7.81 4.33
N LYS A 229 -4.41 7.18 5.52
CA LYS A 229 -4.35 5.72 5.62
C LYS A 229 -5.62 5.03 5.13
N ASN A 230 -6.80 5.58 5.43
CA ASN A 230 -8.05 5.11 4.84
C ASN A 230 -8.03 5.21 3.31
N PHE A 231 -7.54 6.33 2.76
CA PHE A 231 -7.39 6.51 1.33
C PHE A 231 -6.43 5.50 0.70
N GLN A 232 -5.30 5.20 1.35
CA GLN A 232 -4.39 4.12 0.93
C GLN A 232 -5.10 2.75 0.88
N ILE A 233 -5.95 2.44 1.86
CA ILE A 233 -6.73 1.20 1.87
C ILE A 233 -7.71 1.18 0.69
N ILE A 234 -8.42 2.28 0.43
CA ILE A 234 -9.36 2.38 -0.71
C ILE A 234 -8.63 2.16 -2.04
N ILE A 235 -7.47 2.81 -2.25
CA ILE A 235 -6.65 2.60 -3.46
C ILE A 235 -6.25 1.13 -3.59
N LEU A 236 -5.82 0.50 -2.50
CA LEU A 236 -5.39 -0.90 -2.52
C LEU A 236 -6.57 -1.83 -2.84
N LEU A 237 -7.77 -1.59 -2.29
CA LEU A 237 -8.98 -2.33 -2.62
C LEU A 237 -9.38 -2.15 -4.09
N MET A 238 -9.29 -0.93 -4.62
CA MET A 238 -9.54 -0.66 -6.04
C MET A 238 -8.53 -1.38 -6.95
N ALA A 239 -7.25 -1.44 -6.56
CA ALA A 239 -6.23 -2.18 -7.29
C ALA A 239 -6.50 -3.70 -7.26
N ILE A 240 -6.91 -4.26 -6.12
CA ILE A 240 -7.31 -5.66 -6.01
C ILE A 240 -8.52 -5.94 -6.90
N PHE A 241 -9.55 -5.09 -6.86
CA PHE A 241 -10.73 -5.23 -7.71
C PHE A 241 -10.37 -5.20 -9.19
N PHE A 242 -9.49 -4.28 -9.60
CA PHE A 242 -9.00 -4.19 -10.97
C PHE A 242 -8.22 -5.45 -11.39
N LEU A 243 -7.37 -5.99 -10.52
CA LEU A 243 -6.67 -7.26 -10.75
C LEU A 243 -7.66 -8.42 -10.90
N ILE A 244 -8.62 -8.56 -9.99
CA ILE A 244 -9.67 -9.59 -10.07
C ILE A 244 -10.46 -9.47 -11.37
N TYR A 245 -10.84 -8.25 -11.76
CA TYR A 245 -11.53 -7.99 -13.02
C TYR A 245 -10.68 -8.44 -14.23
N TYR A 246 -9.41 -8.01 -14.28
CA TYR A 246 -8.47 -8.38 -15.35
C TYR A 246 -8.26 -9.89 -15.43
N PHE A 247 -8.05 -10.54 -14.29
CA PHE A 247 -7.91 -11.99 -14.21
C PHE A 247 -9.19 -12.70 -14.63
N SER A 248 -10.37 -12.27 -14.18
CA SER A 248 -11.65 -12.90 -14.55
C SER A 248 -11.90 -12.90 -16.06
N LYS A 249 -11.53 -11.82 -16.75
CA LYS A 249 -11.66 -11.68 -18.20
C LYS A 249 -10.74 -12.63 -18.95
N ASN A 250 -9.50 -12.78 -18.50
CA ASN A 250 -8.54 -13.70 -19.09
C ASN A 250 -8.81 -15.16 -18.72
N PHE A 251 -9.28 -15.40 -17.50
CA PHE A 251 -9.56 -16.74 -16.97
C PHE A 251 -10.70 -17.42 -17.73
N LYS A 252 -11.75 -16.67 -18.12
CA LYS A 252 -12.80 -17.18 -19.01
C LYS A 252 -12.21 -17.72 -20.33
N LYS A 253 -11.27 -17.00 -20.95
CA LYS A 253 -10.62 -17.45 -22.19
C LYS A 253 -9.78 -18.71 -21.98
N VAL A 254 -9.03 -18.77 -20.89
CA VAL A 254 -8.17 -19.93 -20.55
C VAL A 254 -9.01 -21.16 -20.24
N ILE A 255 -10.06 -21.03 -19.41
CA ILE A 255 -10.99 -22.12 -19.12
C ILE A 255 -11.63 -22.64 -20.41
N PHE A 256 -12.14 -21.75 -21.26
CA PHE A 256 -12.78 -22.16 -22.50
C PHE A 256 -11.81 -22.93 -23.41
N LYS A 257 -10.54 -22.49 -23.46
CA LYS A 257 -9.47 -23.20 -24.18
C LYS A 257 -9.20 -24.58 -23.59
N LEU A 258 -9.14 -24.71 -22.26
CA LEU A 258 -8.95 -26.00 -21.57
C LEU A 258 -10.12 -26.97 -21.78
N ILE A 259 -11.36 -26.49 -21.68
CA ILE A 259 -12.56 -27.29 -21.95
C ILE A 259 -12.54 -27.80 -23.39
N ARG A 260 -12.23 -26.92 -24.37
CA ARG A 260 -12.12 -27.30 -25.78
C ARG A 260 -11.01 -28.32 -26.02
N HIS A 261 -9.85 -28.18 -25.36
CA HIS A 261 -8.78 -29.19 -25.43
C HIS A 261 -9.21 -30.55 -24.89
N ARG A 262 -9.93 -30.59 -23.75
CA ARG A 262 -10.48 -31.84 -23.20
C ARG A 262 -11.46 -32.52 -24.17
N GLN A 263 -12.34 -31.75 -24.81
CA GLN A 263 -13.27 -32.27 -25.82
C GLN A 263 -12.55 -32.84 -27.05
N ILE A 264 -11.54 -32.13 -27.57
CA ILE A 264 -10.73 -32.60 -28.70
C ILE A 264 -9.95 -33.87 -28.35
N TYR A 265 -9.40 -33.96 -27.13
CA TYR A 265 -8.68 -35.16 -26.68
C TYR A 265 -9.61 -36.38 -26.60
N LYS A 266 -10.83 -36.22 -26.07
CA LYS A 266 -11.87 -37.27 -26.10
C LYS A 266 -12.17 -37.73 -27.53
N LEU A 267 -12.37 -36.79 -28.45
CA LEU A 267 -12.62 -37.09 -29.87
C LEU A 267 -11.44 -37.80 -30.55
N LYS A 268 -10.19 -37.41 -30.27
CA LYS A 268 -8.99 -38.09 -30.80
C LYS A 268 -8.87 -39.52 -30.30
N LYS A 269 -9.17 -39.77 -29.02
CA LYS A 269 -9.24 -41.12 -28.45
C LYS A 269 -10.27 -42.00 -29.18
N LEU A 270 -11.37 -41.41 -29.64
CA LEU A 270 -12.39 -42.10 -30.45
C LEU A 270 -11.98 -42.27 -31.92
N ARG A 271 -11.23 -41.34 -32.52
CA ARG A 271 -10.75 -41.47 -33.91
C ARG A 271 -9.77 -42.63 -34.10
N GLY A 272 -8.99 -42.99 -33.09
CA GLY A 272 -8.15 -44.19 -33.11
C GLY A 272 -8.93 -45.51 -33.23
N LEU A 273 -10.21 -45.51 -32.84
CA LEU A 273 -11.11 -46.67 -32.99
C LEU A 273 -11.78 -46.75 -34.37
N LYS A 274 -11.60 -45.74 -35.24
CA LYS A 274 -12.21 -45.72 -36.57
C LYS A 274 -11.48 -46.62 -37.58
N HIS A 275 -10.26 -47.04 -37.26
CA HIS A 275 -9.54 -48.12 -37.94
C HIS A 275 -9.74 -49.46 -37.20
N ILE A 276 -10.98 -49.81 -36.86
CA ILE A 276 -11.33 -51.23 -36.97
C ILE A 276 -11.38 -51.45 -38.48
N LEU A 277 -10.23 -51.82 -39.04
CA LEU A 277 -10.11 -52.28 -40.41
C LEU A 277 -11.11 -53.43 -40.56
N ILE A 278 -12.28 -53.12 -41.10
CA ILE A 278 -13.19 -54.11 -41.66
C ILE A 278 -12.46 -54.61 -42.90
N ASN A 279 -11.46 -55.45 -42.70
CA ASN A 279 -10.76 -56.17 -43.76
C ASN A 279 -11.81 -57.01 -44.44
N ASN A 280 -12.30 -56.51 -45.57
CA ASN A 280 -13.42 -56.98 -46.37
C ASN A 280 -14.72 -57.11 -45.56
N PHE A 281 -15.76 -56.42 -46.01
CA PHE A 281 -17.09 -56.53 -45.42
C PHE A 281 -17.65 -57.96 -45.54
N GLU A 282 -17.05 -58.82 -46.36
CA GLU A 282 -17.46 -60.19 -46.62
C GLU A 282 -17.10 -61.17 -45.49
N CYS A 283 -18.04 -62.02 -45.11
CA CYS A 283 -17.87 -63.13 -44.18
C CYS A 283 -16.59 -63.91 -44.48
N GLN A 284 -15.72 -64.11 -43.48
CA GLN A 284 -14.48 -64.86 -43.69
C GLN A 284 -14.71 -66.33 -44.09
N ASN A 285 -15.90 -66.87 -43.80
CA ASN A 285 -16.24 -68.27 -44.09
C ASN A 285 -16.80 -68.45 -45.50
N CYS A 286 -17.90 -67.75 -45.85
CA CYS A 286 -18.54 -67.93 -47.16
C CYS A 286 -18.04 -66.95 -48.22
N GLN A 287 -17.44 -65.81 -47.83
CA GLN A 287 -17.01 -64.72 -48.71
C GLN A 287 -18.12 -64.12 -49.61
N GLN A 288 -19.40 -64.47 -49.38
CA GLN A 288 -20.53 -64.04 -50.21
C GLN A 288 -21.43 -63.00 -49.52
N GLN A 289 -21.60 -63.11 -48.20
CA GLN A 289 -22.50 -62.26 -47.43
C GLN A 289 -21.71 -61.32 -46.52
N PRO A 290 -22.23 -60.11 -46.21
CA PRO A 290 -21.55 -59.20 -45.31
C PRO A 290 -21.50 -59.76 -43.88
N LYS A 291 -20.40 -59.49 -43.19
CA LYS A 291 -20.26 -59.77 -41.76
C LYS A 291 -21.27 -58.93 -41.00
N ASN A 292 -22.19 -59.57 -40.31
CA ASN A 292 -23.26 -58.91 -39.57
C ASN A 292 -23.40 -59.44 -38.13
N ILE A 293 -22.44 -60.25 -37.65
CA ILE A 293 -22.42 -60.72 -36.26
C ILE A 293 -21.14 -60.32 -35.54
N ILE A 294 -21.29 -59.79 -34.32
CA ILE A 294 -20.21 -59.55 -33.36
C ILE A 294 -20.15 -60.69 -32.33
N HIS A 295 -18.94 -61.19 -32.07
CA HIS A 295 -18.68 -62.15 -30.99
C HIS A 295 -18.37 -61.41 -29.67
N LEU A 296 -19.08 -61.71 -28.60
CA LEU A 296 -18.79 -61.18 -27.25
C LEU A 296 -18.01 -62.22 -26.40
N PRO A 297 -17.06 -61.77 -25.57
CA PRO A 297 -16.74 -60.37 -25.23
C PRO A 297 -15.68 -59.70 -26.14
N CYS A 298 -15.08 -60.42 -27.08
CA CYS A 298 -13.91 -59.93 -27.84
C CYS A 298 -14.21 -58.84 -28.90
N LYS A 299 -15.49 -58.61 -29.24
CA LYS A 299 -15.99 -57.60 -30.19
C LYS A 299 -15.45 -57.72 -31.62
N HIS A 300 -15.04 -58.92 -32.03
CA HIS A 300 -14.65 -59.19 -33.40
C HIS A 300 -15.88 -59.50 -34.24
N MET A 301 -15.98 -58.85 -35.41
CA MET A 301 -17.03 -59.08 -36.40
C MET A 301 -16.42 -59.88 -37.57
N VAL A 302 -16.78 -61.16 -37.71
CA VAL A 302 -16.01 -62.11 -38.52
C VAL A 302 -16.88 -62.87 -39.55
N ILE A 303 -18.11 -63.20 -39.19
CA ILE A 303 -19.01 -64.06 -39.95
C ILE A 303 -20.38 -63.39 -40.22
N CYS A 304 -21.13 -63.94 -41.17
CA CYS A 304 -22.53 -63.60 -41.43
C CYS A 304 -23.50 -64.53 -40.68
N GLN A 305 -24.77 -64.12 -40.59
CA GLN A 305 -25.84 -64.81 -39.88
C GLN A 305 -26.07 -66.26 -40.36
N SER A 306 -25.98 -66.49 -41.67
CA SER A 306 -26.09 -67.84 -42.25
C SER A 306 -24.98 -68.76 -41.74
N CYS A 307 -23.72 -68.33 -41.83
CA CYS A 307 -22.58 -69.13 -41.37
C CYS A 307 -22.62 -69.41 -39.85
N LYS A 308 -23.22 -68.54 -39.04
CA LYS A 308 -23.41 -68.80 -37.60
C LYS A 308 -24.39 -69.96 -37.36
N GLN A 309 -25.45 -70.06 -38.15
CA GLN A 309 -26.44 -71.12 -38.00
C GLN A 309 -25.88 -72.49 -38.45
N GLU A 310 -25.05 -72.48 -39.50
CA GLU A 310 -24.44 -73.68 -40.06
C GLU A 310 -23.25 -74.17 -39.22
N LEU A 311 -22.42 -73.25 -38.71
CA LEU A 311 -21.21 -73.57 -37.96
C LEU A 311 -21.45 -73.42 -36.46
N ASN A 312 -21.30 -74.52 -35.72
CA ASN A 312 -21.36 -74.51 -34.26
C ASN A 312 -20.04 -73.94 -33.65
N ILE A 313 -19.83 -72.63 -33.82
CA ILE A 313 -18.59 -71.94 -33.43
C ILE A 313 -18.63 -71.57 -31.95
N SER A 314 -17.74 -72.16 -31.14
CA SER A 314 -17.62 -71.85 -29.71
C SER A 314 -16.48 -70.87 -29.36
N LYS A 315 -15.59 -70.57 -30.31
CA LYS A 315 -14.42 -69.69 -30.13
C LYS A 315 -14.25 -68.73 -31.31
N CYS A 316 -13.83 -67.50 -31.05
CA CYS A 316 -13.61 -66.48 -32.07
C CYS A 316 -12.46 -66.88 -33.03
N PRO A 317 -12.64 -66.85 -34.36
CA PRO A 317 -11.58 -67.21 -35.31
C PRO A 317 -10.35 -66.31 -35.25
N ILE A 318 -10.51 -65.03 -34.87
CA ILE A 318 -9.42 -64.04 -34.84
C ILE A 318 -8.59 -64.15 -33.56
N CYS A 319 -9.22 -64.17 -32.39
CA CYS A 319 -8.52 -64.10 -31.10
C CYS A 319 -8.57 -65.40 -30.28
N LYS A 320 -9.29 -66.42 -30.75
CA LYS A 320 -9.49 -67.74 -30.10
C LYS A 320 -10.19 -67.70 -28.74
N GLN A 321 -10.68 -66.53 -28.29
CA GLN A 321 -11.46 -66.39 -27.06
C GLN A 321 -12.82 -67.10 -27.18
N LYS A 322 -13.30 -67.71 -26.07
CA LYS A 322 -14.62 -68.37 -26.02
C LYS A 322 -15.72 -67.33 -26.28
N ILE A 323 -16.69 -67.69 -27.11
CA ILE A 323 -17.84 -66.83 -27.41
C ILE A 323 -18.93 -67.13 -26.38
N GLU A 324 -19.39 -66.09 -25.71
CA GLU A 324 -20.48 -66.18 -24.72
C GLU A 324 -21.82 -65.80 -25.35
N GLU A 325 -21.80 -64.78 -26.22
CA GLU A 325 -22.99 -64.22 -26.85
C GLU A 325 -22.67 -63.72 -28.27
N PHE A 326 -23.67 -63.77 -29.15
CA PHE A 326 -23.62 -63.24 -30.50
C PHE A 326 -24.59 -62.06 -30.64
N VAL A 327 -24.10 -60.93 -31.14
CA VAL A 327 -24.94 -59.75 -31.42
C VAL A 327 -25.03 -59.55 -32.91
N GLU A 328 -26.24 -59.57 -33.45
CA GLU A 328 -26.53 -59.29 -34.85
C GLU A 328 -26.63 -57.77 -35.08
N ILE A 329 -26.01 -57.27 -36.15
CA ILE A 329 -26.10 -55.88 -36.59
C ILE A 329 -26.78 -55.84 -37.95
N TYR A 330 -27.78 -54.97 -38.08
CA TYR A 330 -28.38 -54.65 -39.37
C TYR A 330 -27.60 -53.50 -40.01
N ILE A 331 -26.99 -53.77 -41.17
CA ILE A 331 -26.35 -52.75 -42.01
C ILE A 331 -27.42 -52.28 -42.98
N THR A 332 -27.88 -51.04 -42.80
CA THR A 332 -28.84 -50.34 -43.69
C THR A 332 -28.16 -49.63 -44.83
#